data_AF-A0A537IYH2-F1
#
_entry.id   AF-A0A537IYH2-F1
#
_cell.length_a   1.000
_cell.length_b   1.000
_cell.length_c   1.000
_cell.angle_alpha   90.00
_cell.angle_beta   90.00
_cell.angle_gamma   90.00
#
_symmetry.space_group_name_H-M   'P 1'
#
loop_
_entity.id
_entity.type
_entity.pdbx_description
1 polymer ?
#
loop_
_entity_poly.entity_id
_entity_poly.type
_entity_poly.pdbx_seq_one_letter_code
_entity_poly.pdbx_strand_id
1 'polypeptide(L)'
;MPNIEVSQETLDRLKSLAEPLVDTADTVIARLIAAHNGQHNGRAESTVASLKTETRRSHTVPRKRGRKGERARKGERTPTEEFYEPLLQVLAAAGGHLPAVDAINRVGQVMADRLNEVDRARLPSGEVRWRNSVRWARQRLEEHGRLDPKAPYGVWKVTQAARP
;
A
#
# COMPACT_ATOMS: atom_id res chain seq x y z
N MET A 1 17.24 -23.68 -3.02
CA MET A 1 16.87 -22.50 -3.81
C MET A 1 18.15 -21.93 -4.41
N PRO A 2 18.19 -21.52 -5.68
CA PRO A 2 19.39 -20.88 -6.24
C PRO A 2 19.68 -19.58 -5.49
N ASN A 3 20.91 -19.42 -4.99
CA ASN A 3 21.39 -18.19 -4.38
C ASN A 3 22.09 -17.35 -5.45
N ILE A 4 21.71 -16.09 -5.60
CA ILE A 4 22.30 -15.19 -6.60
C ILE A 4 23.01 -14.07 -5.84
N GLU A 5 24.33 -14.01 -5.98
CA GLU A 5 25.16 -12.96 -5.40
C GLU A 5 25.51 -11.93 -6.47
N VAL A 6 25.32 -10.65 -6.14
CA VAL A 6 25.58 -9.52 -7.06
C VAL A 6 26.93 -8.91 -6.69
N SER A 7 27.87 -8.87 -7.65
CA SER A 7 29.18 -8.25 -7.44
C SER A 7 29.07 -6.72 -7.31
N GLN A 8 30.02 -6.11 -6.59
CA GLN A 8 30.08 -4.66 -6.42
C GLN A 8 30.16 -3.92 -7.77
N GLU A 9 30.92 -4.46 -8.72
CA GLU A 9 31.01 -3.93 -10.09
C GLU A 9 29.65 -3.92 -10.80
N THR A 10 28.87 -4.99 -10.65
CA THR A 10 27.52 -5.08 -11.23
C THR A 10 26.58 -4.06 -10.59
N LEU A 11 26.68 -3.89 -9.27
CA LEU A 11 25.91 -2.88 -8.54
C LEU A 11 26.24 -1.46 -9.02
N ASP A 12 27.52 -1.15 -9.23
CA ASP A 12 27.93 0.19 -9.65
C ASP A 12 27.53 0.49 -11.10
N ARG A 13 27.54 -0.52 -11.98
CA ARG A 13 26.94 -0.41 -13.32
C ARG A 13 25.43 -0.15 -13.27
N LEU A 14 24.70 -0.85 -12.38
CA LEU A 14 23.27 -0.61 -12.20
C LEU A 14 22.98 0.81 -11.69
N LYS A 15 23.81 1.34 -10.78
CA LYS A 15 23.69 2.73 -10.31
C LYS A 15 23.93 3.75 -11.43
N SER A 16 24.90 3.51 -12.30
CA SER A 16 25.19 4.40 -13.44
C SER A 16 24.02 4.49 -14.44
N LEU A 17 23.11 3.52 -14.44
CA LEU A 17 21.95 3.47 -15.33
C LEU A 17 20.67 4.05 -14.69
N ALA A 18 20.73 4.41 -13.41
CA ALA A 18 19.58 4.88 -12.63
C ALA A 18 19.51 6.41 -12.60
N GLU A 19 18.31 6.97 -12.73
CA GLU A 19 18.07 8.38 -12.41
C GLU A 19 17.94 8.59 -10.89
N PRO A 20 18.73 9.50 -10.27
CA PRO A 20 18.68 9.74 -8.83
C PRO A 20 17.28 10.13 -8.36
N LEU A 21 16.81 9.48 -7.28
CA LEU A 21 15.50 9.69 -6.64
C LEU A 21 14.26 9.35 -7.49
N VAL A 22 14.46 8.89 -8.73
CA VAL A 22 13.38 8.46 -9.64
C VAL A 22 13.36 6.94 -9.77
N ASP A 23 14.53 6.33 -9.92
CA ASP A 23 14.68 4.89 -10.13
C ASP A 23 15.00 4.10 -8.85
N THR A 24 14.51 2.87 -8.80
CA THR A 24 14.89 1.86 -7.80
C THR A 24 15.63 0.70 -8.47
N ALA A 25 16.29 -0.15 -7.69
CA ALA A 25 17.01 -1.31 -8.22
C ALA A 25 16.09 -2.20 -9.09
N ASP A 26 14.86 -2.47 -8.63
CA ASP A 26 13.89 -3.28 -9.36
C ASP A 26 13.46 -2.64 -10.69
N THR A 27 13.34 -1.30 -10.77
CA THR A 27 12.90 -0.64 -12.01
C THR A 27 14.00 -0.64 -13.07
N VAL A 28 15.27 -0.49 -12.65
CA VAL A 28 16.43 -0.59 -13.54
C VAL A 28 16.58 -2.02 -14.06
N ILE A 29 16.49 -3.01 -13.18
CA ILE A 29 16.58 -4.44 -13.54
C ILE A 29 15.44 -4.83 -14.49
N ALA A 30 14.20 -4.46 -14.18
CA ALA A 30 13.05 -4.77 -15.04
C ALA A 30 13.18 -4.16 -16.44
N ARG A 31 13.71 -2.93 -16.53
CA ARG A 31 13.97 -2.24 -17.80
C ARG A 31 15.09 -2.92 -18.60
N LEU A 32 16.17 -3.36 -17.95
CA LEU A 32 17.25 -4.09 -18.60
C LEU A 32 16.81 -5.47 -19.11
N ILE A 33 16.02 -6.21 -18.33
CA ILE A 33 15.45 -7.50 -18.76
C ILE A 33 14.52 -7.29 -19.97
N ALA A 34 13.67 -6.26 -19.94
CA ALA A 34 12.79 -5.94 -21.07
C ALA A 34 13.57 -5.55 -22.34
N ALA A 35 14.65 -4.76 -22.19
CA ALA A 35 15.52 -4.39 -23.30
C ALA A 35 16.24 -5.61 -23.89
N HIS A 36 16.74 -6.51 -23.04
CA HIS A 36 17.42 -7.73 -23.47
C HIS A 36 16.46 -8.69 -24.19
N ASN A 37 15.25 -8.90 -23.66
CA ASN A 37 14.23 -9.74 -24.28
C ASN A 37 13.72 -9.15 -25.61
N GLY A 38 13.69 -7.82 -25.74
CA GLY A 38 13.34 -7.12 -26.98
C GLY A 38 14.40 -7.26 -28.07
N GLN A 39 15.68 -7.36 -27.71
CA GLN A 39 16.78 -7.53 -28.67
C GLN A 39 16.92 -8.98 -29.19
N HIS A 40 16.54 -9.98 -28.41
CA HIS A 40 16.57 -11.38 -28.84
C HIS A 40 15.38 -11.80 -29.74
N ASN A 41 14.34 -10.97 -29.87
CA ASN A 41 13.17 -11.27 -30.70
C ASN A 41 13.32 -10.86 -32.19
N GLY A 42 14.51 -10.37 -32.59
CA GLY A 42 14.79 -9.82 -33.91
C GLY A 42 15.59 -10.71 -34.87
N ARG A 43 15.82 -12.00 -34.58
CA ARG A 43 16.56 -12.89 -35.48
C ARG A 43 15.90 -14.27 -35.63
N ALA A 44 15.11 -14.37 -36.70
CA ALA A 44 14.73 -15.56 -37.47
C ALA A 44 13.73 -16.56 -36.86
N GLU A 45 12.68 -16.80 -37.66
CA GLU A 45 11.61 -17.77 -37.50
C GLU A 45 12.02 -19.23 -37.81
N SER A 46 11.12 -20.13 -37.41
CA SER A 46 10.98 -21.55 -37.77
C SER A 46 11.84 -22.51 -36.94
N THR A 47 11.25 -23.37 -36.13
CA THR A 47 10.42 -24.48 -36.61
C THR A 47 9.38 -24.88 -35.59
N VAL A 48 8.21 -25.20 -36.13
CA VAL A 48 7.14 -25.98 -35.51
C VAL A 48 7.68 -27.18 -34.75
N ALA A 49 7.25 -27.35 -33.51
CA ALA A 49 6.62 -28.57 -33.01
C ALA A 49 6.67 -28.56 -31.48
N SER A 50 5.49 -28.75 -30.89
CA SER A 50 5.33 -29.67 -29.75
C SER A 50 5.94 -29.29 -28.40
N LEU A 51 5.28 -29.42 -27.26
CA LEU A 51 3.99 -29.95 -26.87
C LEU A 51 3.77 -29.43 -25.43
N LYS A 52 2.51 -29.11 -25.14
CA LYS A 52 1.79 -29.43 -23.90
C LYS A 52 2.49 -29.07 -22.58
N THR A 53 1.87 -28.16 -21.84
CA THR A 53 1.02 -28.55 -20.70
C THR A 53 0.33 -27.32 -20.10
N GLU A 54 -0.98 -27.44 -19.92
CA GLU A 54 -1.77 -26.91 -18.81
C GLU A 54 -1.22 -25.71 -18.02
N THR A 55 -1.93 -24.59 -18.09
CA THR A 55 -2.77 -24.12 -16.98
C THR A 55 -3.62 -22.93 -17.44
N ARG A 56 -4.93 -23.10 -17.31
CA ARG A 56 -6.02 -22.12 -17.27
C ARG A 56 -5.64 -20.69 -17.69
N ARG A 57 -6.14 -20.27 -18.87
CA ARG A 57 -6.12 -18.88 -19.35
C ARG A 57 -6.72 -17.95 -18.29
N SER A 58 -5.86 -17.31 -17.50
CA SER A 58 -6.19 -16.03 -16.91
C SER A 58 -5.82 -15.00 -17.94
N HIS A 59 -6.83 -14.40 -18.59
CA HIS A 59 -6.65 -13.20 -19.38
C HIS A 59 -6.04 -12.10 -18.50
N THR A 60 -4.71 -11.98 -18.46
CA THR A 60 -4.06 -10.77 -17.96
C THR A 60 -4.22 -9.71 -19.03
N VAL A 61 -5.39 -9.07 -19.02
CA VAL A 61 -5.59 -7.76 -19.65
C VAL A 61 -4.43 -6.89 -19.16
N PRO A 62 -3.71 -6.17 -20.06
CA PRO A 62 -2.64 -5.30 -19.63
C PRO A 62 -3.25 -4.27 -18.67
N ARG A 63 -2.90 -4.34 -17.38
CA ARG A 63 -3.24 -3.28 -16.43
C ARG A 63 -2.48 -2.05 -16.90
N LYS A 64 -3.19 -1.17 -17.64
CA LYS A 64 -2.76 0.21 -17.87
C LYS A 64 -2.26 0.72 -16.52
N ARG A 65 -0.97 1.06 -16.45
CA ARG A 65 -0.41 1.82 -15.33
C ARG A 65 -1.31 3.04 -15.19
N GLY A 66 -2.18 3.02 -14.17
CA GLY A 66 -3.13 4.09 -13.94
C GLY A 66 -2.33 5.38 -13.86
N ARG A 67 -2.78 6.41 -14.59
CA ARG A 67 -2.28 7.78 -14.44
C ARG A 67 -2.09 8.04 -12.94
N LYS A 68 -0.90 8.52 -12.56
CA LYS A 68 -0.56 8.95 -11.19
C LYS A 68 -1.79 9.69 -10.66
N GLY A 69 -2.52 9.06 -9.74
CA GLY A 69 -3.90 9.45 -9.43
C GLY A 69 -3.94 10.94 -9.13
N GLU A 70 -4.78 11.67 -9.85
CA GLU A 70 -5.02 13.08 -9.58
C GLU A 70 -5.34 13.22 -8.09
N ARG A 71 -4.62 14.11 -7.40
CA ARG A 71 -4.81 14.29 -5.96
C ARG A 71 -6.26 14.73 -5.77
N ALA A 72 -7.00 14.02 -4.91
CA ALA A 72 -8.37 14.41 -4.57
C ALA A 72 -8.39 15.90 -4.21
N ARG A 73 -9.39 16.62 -4.69
CA ARG A 73 -9.51 18.06 -4.45
C ARG A 73 -9.67 18.30 -2.95
N LYS A 74 -9.21 19.46 -2.47
CA LYS A 74 -9.38 19.85 -1.07
C LYS A 74 -10.89 19.86 -0.74
N GLY A 75 -11.31 19.07 0.25
CA GLY A 75 -12.72 18.92 0.65
C GLY A 75 -13.47 17.74 0.02
N GLU A 76 -12.84 16.99 -0.90
CA GLU A 76 -13.47 15.82 -1.54
C GLU A 76 -13.38 14.55 -0.70
N ARG A 77 -12.55 14.56 0.35
CA ARG A 77 -12.31 13.42 1.25
C ARG A 77 -12.64 13.83 2.68
N THR A 78 -13.20 12.91 3.46
CA THR A 78 -13.33 13.08 4.91
C THR A 78 -11.96 13.46 5.51
N PRO A 79 -11.85 14.61 6.19
CA PRO A 79 -10.65 15.02 6.92
C PRO A 79 -10.21 13.98 7.94
N THR A 80 -8.91 13.87 8.17
CA THR A 80 -8.36 12.89 9.12
C THR A 80 -8.86 13.16 10.55
N GLU A 81 -9.10 14.42 10.87
CA GLU A 81 -9.58 14.93 12.14
C GLU A 81 -10.98 14.40 12.50
N GLU A 82 -11.83 14.16 11.50
CA GLU A 82 -13.16 13.58 11.73
C GLU A 82 -13.11 12.13 12.22
N PHE A 83 -11.97 11.45 12.06
CA PHE A 83 -11.77 10.09 12.57
C PHE A 83 -11.28 10.07 14.03
N TYR A 84 -10.94 11.21 14.64
CA TYR A 84 -10.34 11.24 15.98
C TYR A 84 -11.33 10.79 17.05
N GLU A 85 -12.49 11.43 17.08
CA GLU A 85 -13.54 11.13 18.06
C GLU A 85 -14.11 9.71 17.88
N PRO A 86 -14.47 9.25 16.67
CA PRO A 86 -14.91 7.87 16.45
C PRO A 86 -13.87 6.82 16.89
N LEU A 87 -12.58 7.06 16.66
CA LEU A 87 -11.52 6.16 17.08
C LEU A 87 -11.40 6.09 18.61
N LEU A 88 -11.43 7.22 19.30
CA LEU A 88 -11.41 7.26 20.76
C LEU A 88 -12.66 6.61 21.36
N GLN A 89 -13.84 6.86 20.79
CA GLN A 89 -15.10 6.24 21.23
C GLN A 89 -15.07 4.72 21.09
N VAL A 90 -14.59 4.20 19.95
CA VAL A 90 -14.46 2.75 19.70
C VAL A 90 -13.52 2.10 20.72
N LEU A 91 -12.38 2.73 21.00
CA LEU A 91 -11.42 2.22 21.98
C LEU A 91 -11.99 2.30 23.39
N ALA A 92 -12.64 3.40 23.77
CA ALA A 92 -13.26 3.57 25.08
C ALA A 92 -14.37 2.53 25.32
N ALA A 93 -15.24 2.30 24.32
CA ALA A 93 -16.27 1.27 24.37
C ALA A 93 -15.71 -0.16 24.49
N ALA A 94 -14.47 -0.39 24.05
CA ALA A 94 -13.76 -1.65 24.18
C ALA A 94 -12.94 -1.79 25.48
N GLY A 95 -13.15 -0.92 26.48
CA GLY A 95 -12.38 -0.92 27.73
C GLY A 95 -11.04 -0.18 27.63
N GLY A 96 -10.84 0.60 26.57
CA GLY A 96 -9.67 1.45 26.36
C GLY A 96 -8.58 0.84 25.49
N HIS A 97 -8.75 -0.39 24.98
CA HIS A 97 -7.81 -0.99 24.05
C HIS A 97 -8.47 -1.94 23.07
N LEU A 98 -7.90 -2.08 21.88
CA LEU A 98 -8.42 -2.99 20.86
C LEU A 98 -7.32 -3.35 19.84
N PRO A 99 -7.35 -4.56 19.23
CA PRO A 99 -6.53 -4.85 18.07
C PRO A 99 -6.76 -3.81 16.96
N ALA A 100 -5.70 -3.41 16.27
CA ALA A 100 -5.74 -2.34 15.27
C ALA A 100 -6.73 -2.66 14.14
N VAL A 101 -6.81 -3.93 13.72
CA VAL A 101 -7.76 -4.38 12.68
C VAL A 101 -9.21 -4.18 13.15
N ASP A 102 -9.51 -4.57 14.38
CA ASP A 102 -10.85 -4.44 14.96
C ASP A 102 -11.22 -2.99 15.19
N ALA A 103 -10.28 -2.15 15.63
CA ALA A 103 -10.48 -0.72 15.78
C ALA A 103 -10.82 -0.06 14.45
N ILE A 104 -10.06 -0.34 13.39
CA ILE A 104 -10.33 0.17 12.04
C ILE A 104 -11.72 -0.28 11.57
N ASN A 105 -12.07 -1.56 11.75
CA ASN A 105 -13.36 -2.09 11.31
C ASN A 105 -14.54 -1.41 12.04
N ARG A 106 -14.46 -1.27 13.37
CA ARG A 106 -15.51 -0.61 14.17
C ARG A 106 -15.63 0.88 13.87
N VAL A 107 -14.51 1.59 13.64
CA VAL A 107 -14.54 2.99 13.19
C VAL A 107 -15.26 3.11 11.85
N GLY A 108 -15.01 2.18 10.93
CA GLY A 108 -15.72 2.14 9.64
C GLY A 108 -17.23 1.93 9.78
N GLN A 109 -17.67 1.16 10.78
CA GLN A 109 -19.10 1.00 11.10
C GLN A 109 -19.70 2.28 11.66
N VAL A 110 -19.04 2.91 12.63
CA VAL A 110 -19.49 4.17 13.26
C VAL A 110 -19.54 5.32 12.25
N MET A 111 -18.61 5.35 11.30
CA MET A 111 -18.53 6.41 10.28
C MET A 111 -19.23 6.05 8.97
N ALA A 112 -19.93 4.92 8.88
CA ALA A 112 -20.48 4.43 7.61
C ALA A 112 -21.27 5.50 6.84
N ASP A 113 -22.10 6.27 7.54
CA ASP A 113 -22.94 7.32 6.94
C ASP A 113 -22.20 8.62 6.61
N ARG A 114 -20.98 8.80 7.15
CA ARG A 114 -20.13 9.99 6.92
C ARG A 114 -19.08 9.77 5.83
N LEU A 115 -18.74 8.52 5.53
CA LEU A 115 -17.76 8.17 4.50
C LEU A 115 -18.35 8.35 3.10
N ASN A 116 -17.72 9.22 2.30
CA ASN A 116 -18.11 9.46 0.92
C ASN A 116 -17.52 8.41 -0.06
N GLU A 117 -17.83 8.55 -1.35
CA GLU A 117 -17.38 7.62 -2.39
C GLU A 117 -15.84 7.58 -2.52
N VAL A 118 -15.17 8.74 -2.39
CA VAL A 118 -13.72 8.85 -2.47
C VAL A 118 -13.05 8.13 -1.30
N ASP A 119 -13.60 8.22 -0.11
CA ASP A 119 -13.13 7.49 1.07
C ASP A 119 -13.26 5.98 0.93
N ARG A 120 -14.31 5.52 0.25
CA ARG A 120 -14.57 4.11 -0.04
C ARG A 120 -13.77 3.56 -1.23
N ALA A 121 -13.12 4.43 -2.01
CA ALA A 121 -12.29 4.01 -3.13
C ALA A 121 -11.02 3.29 -2.67
N ARG A 122 -10.55 2.35 -3.52
CA ARG A 122 -9.31 1.61 -3.27
C ARG A 122 -8.10 2.40 -3.73
N LEU A 123 -7.01 2.31 -2.96
CA LEU A 123 -5.69 2.74 -3.38
C LEU A 123 -5.08 1.76 -4.40
N PRO A 124 -4.05 2.17 -5.16
CA PRO A 124 -3.30 1.25 -6.02
C PRO A 124 -2.74 0.02 -5.28
N SER A 125 -2.47 0.16 -3.97
CA SER A 125 -2.07 -0.93 -3.07
C SER A 125 -3.17 -1.94 -2.75
N GLY A 126 -4.43 -1.67 -3.11
CA GLY A 126 -5.60 -2.50 -2.84
C GLY A 126 -6.32 -2.20 -1.53
N GLU A 127 -5.71 -1.43 -0.61
CA GLU A 127 -6.33 -0.99 0.64
C GLU A 127 -7.38 0.11 0.38
N VAL A 128 -8.44 0.14 1.18
CA VAL A 128 -9.48 1.17 1.09
C VAL A 128 -8.97 2.47 1.74
N ARG A 129 -9.19 3.61 1.08
CA ARG A 129 -8.62 4.90 1.49
C ARG A 129 -8.94 5.28 2.93
N TRP A 130 -10.20 5.15 3.36
CA TRP A 130 -10.60 5.53 4.72
C TRP A 130 -9.86 4.73 5.80
N ARG A 131 -9.52 3.46 5.54
CA ARG A 131 -8.76 2.63 6.49
C ARG A 131 -7.37 3.20 6.73
N ASN A 132 -6.73 3.72 5.69
CA ASN A 132 -5.47 4.44 5.80
C ASN A 132 -5.66 5.76 6.56
N SER A 133 -6.74 6.51 6.30
CA SER A 133 -7.07 7.73 7.07
C SER A 133 -7.19 7.46 8.58
N VAL A 134 -7.79 6.33 8.98
CA VAL A 134 -7.86 5.92 10.41
C VAL A 134 -6.46 5.68 11.00
N ARG A 135 -5.54 5.09 10.24
CA ARG A 135 -4.15 4.89 10.71
C ARG A 135 -3.43 6.23 10.92
N TRP A 136 -3.63 7.20 10.03
CA TRP A 136 -3.13 8.56 10.22
C TRP A 136 -3.76 9.24 11.44
N ALA A 137 -5.06 9.06 11.65
CA ALA A 137 -5.73 9.56 12.84
C ALA A 137 -5.13 9.00 14.13
N ARG A 138 -4.86 7.69 14.15
CA ARG A 138 -4.15 7.04 15.26
C ARG A 138 -2.78 7.65 15.52
N GLN A 139 -1.99 7.89 14.48
CA GLN A 139 -0.66 8.51 14.62
C GLN A 139 -0.76 9.92 15.21
N ARG A 140 -1.67 10.75 14.70
CA ARG A 140 -1.90 12.11 15.22
C ARG A 140 -2.36 12.11 16.67
N LEU A 141 -3.22 11.18 17.06
CA LEU A 141 -3.65 11.04 18.44
C LEU A 141 -2.54 10.55 19.37
N GLU A 142 -1.61 9.72 18.89
CA GLU A 142 -0.40 9.36 19.64
C GLU A 142 0.51 10.59 19.83
N GLU A 143 0.75 11.37 18.77
CA GLU A 143 1.51 12.63 18.84
C GLU A 143 0.88 13.61 19.85
N HIS A 144 -0.46 13.63 19.95
CA HIS A 144 -1.20 14.44 20.92
C HIS A 144 -1.32 13.79 22.31
N GLY A 145 -0.68 12.66 22.58
CA GLY A 145 -0.69 11.98 23.88
C GLY A 145 -2.03 11.34 24.26
N ARG A 146 -2.94 11.14 23.30
CA ARG A 146 -4.26 10.50 23.52
C ARG A 146 -4.21 8.99 23.37
N LEU A 147 -3.27 8.47 22.59
CA LEU A 147 -2.99 7.05 22.46
C LEU A 147 -1.61 6.71 23.04
N ASP A 148 -1.49 5.50 23.60
CA ASP A 148 -0.27 5.02 24.24
C ASP A 148 0.76 4.55 23.18
N PRO A 149 1.89 5.24 23.00
CA PRO A 149 2.93 4.83 22.04
C PRO A 149 3.63 3.52 22.44
N LYS A 150 3.53 3.12 23.73
CA LYS A 150 4.14 1.90 24.26
C LYS A 150 3.20 0.70 24.23
N ALA A 151 2.04 0.82 23.57
CA ALA A 151 1.12 -0.30 23.41
C ALA A 151 1.77 -1.46 22.64
N PRO A 152 1.39 -2.72 22.94
CA PRO A 152 1.88 -3.88 22.20
C PRO A 152 1.65 -3.77 20.69
N TYR A 153 2.53 -4.39 19.90
CA TYR A 153 2.40 -4.40 18.45
C TYR A 153 1.02 -4.90 18.01
N GLY A 154 0.39 -4.16 17.09
CA GLY A 154 -0.93 -4.50 16.58
C GLY A 154 -2.10 -4.19 17.52
N VAL A 155 -1.85 -3.60 18.69
CA VAL A 155 -2.87 -3.17 19.65
C VAL A 155 -2.84 -1.64 19.78
N TRP A 156 -4.02 -1.03 19.77
CA TRP A 156 -4.17 0.40 20.06
C TRP A 156 -4.81 0.56 21.43
N LYS A 157 -4.29 1.52 22.21
CA LYS A 157 -4.71 1.75 23.59
C LYS A 157 -4.80 3.25 23.84
N VAL A 158 -5.88 3.70 24.47
CA VAL A 158 -6.02 5.10 24.91
C VAL A 158 -5.16 5.34 26.15
N THR A 159 -4.62 6.54 26.27
CA THR A 159 -3.97 6.96 27.51
C THR A 159 -5.01 7.22 28.60
N GLN A 160 -4.60 7.20 29.85
CA GLN A 160 -5.48 7.50 30.98
C GLN A 160 -6.07 8.91 30.90
N ALA A 161 -5.35 9.85 30.25
CA ALA A 161 -5.78 11.23 29.99
C ALA A 161 -6.79 11.37 28.84
N ALA A 162 -7.09 10.31 28.10
CA ALA A 162 -8.06 10.29 27.01
C ALA A 162 -9.40 9.63 27.38
N ARG A 163 -9.57 9.21 28.64
CA ARG A 163 -10.85 8.74 29.16
C ARG A 163 -11.75 9.96 29.45
N PRO A 164 -13.03 9.95 29.03
CA PRO A 164 -13.98 11.02 29.34
C PRO A 164 -14.26 11.13 30.84
#